data_AF-A0A1G9GNG5-F1
#
_entry.id   AF-A0A1G9GNG5-F1
#
_cell.length_a   1.000
_cell.length_b   1.000
_cell.length_c   1.000
_cell.angle_alpha   90.00
_cell.angle_beta   90.00
_cell.angle_gamma   90.00
#
_symmetry.space_group_name_H-M   'P 1'
#
loop_
_entity.id
_entity.type
_entity.pdbx_description
1 polymer ?
#
loop_
_entity_poly.entity_id
_entity_poly.type
_entity_poly.pdbx_seq_one_letter_code
_entity_poly.pdbx_strand_id
1 'polypeptide(L)'
;MRRRLGRGVAGLVAVLALVLTACAQSPSGEGNRNPNSPLVAGPGTGAKSTAIGLVNLWRVSGAEGEETDTWLRLDVPEFQLWRDCGMIEGSWRATERLFLASTYGASGECVTGETMPRVAWLESVTGYRAAGDGWELNDANGAVVATLTLDGGPDPIPTAAKFYTEPPVITETMRKELRQPAPLPAGVTPATPENLSGRWVPVANSAKTDPHVIFKPAGTWTGSDGCNGGQGRWAADGEGTLLATSGASTLIGCEGAPVPSWVAQARLAVIDNGALRLLDAGGSELGRLERD
;
A
#
# COMPACT_ATOMS: atom_id res chain seq x y z
N MET A 1 33.34 48.85 14.68
CA MET A 1 33.23 47.40 14.95
C MET A 1 31.90 47.10 15.63
N ARG A 2 30.90 46.57 14.92
CA ARG A 2 29.64 46.10 15.52
C ARG A 2 29.42 44.65 15.08
N ARG A 3 29.56 43.71 16.02
CA ARG A 3 29.22 42.30 15.86
C ARG A 3 27.69 42.16 15.76
N ARG A 4 27.17 41.52 14.71
CA ARG A 4 25.80 41.00 14.69
C ARG A 4 25.86 39.52 15.03
N LEU A 5 25.28 39.16 16.18
CA LEU A 5 24.95 37.78 16.52
C LEU A 5 23.78 37.34 15.61
N GLY A 6 24.00 36.33 14.78
CA GLY A 6 22.92 35.58 14.14
C GLY A 6 22.38 34.56 15.14
N ARG A 7 21.12 34.70 15.55
CA ARG A 7 20.39 33.67 16.29
C ARG A 7 19.84 32.68 15.26
N GLY A 8 20.37 31.46 15.26
CA GLY A 8 19.81 30.34 14.52
C GLY A 8 18.45 29.95 15.11
N VAL A 9 17.47 29.77 14.24
CA VAL A 9 16.17 29.19 14.58
C VAL A 9 16.35 27.67 14.47
N ALA A 10 16.34 26.99 15.61
CA ALA A 10 16.31 25.54 15.66
C ALA A 10 14.88 25.08 15.32
N GLY A 11 14.71 24.39 14.19
CA GLY A 11 13.46 23.74 13.80
C GLY A 11 13.20 22.53 14.69
N LEU A 12 12.05 22.51 15.35
CA LEU A 12 11.58 21.43 16.21
C LEU A 12 11.02 20.30 15.32
N VAL A 13 11.68 19.14 15.29
CA VAL A 13 11.15 17.93 14.66
C VAL A 13 10.29 17.20 15.67
N ALA A 14 8.98 17.10 15.42
CA ALA A 14 8.05 16.33 16.23
C ALA A 14 8.01 14.88 15.72
N VAL A 15 8.54 13.95 16.51
CA VAL A 15 8.37 12.50 16.30
C VAL A 15 7.12 12.08 17.07
N LEU A 16 6.06 11.69 16.37
CA LEU A 16 4.83 11.20 16.98
C LEU A 16 4.84 9.66 16.98
N ALA A 17 5.08 9.06 18.15
CA ALA A 17 4.94 7.62 18.36
C ALA A 17 3.47 7.29 18.66
N LEU A 18 2.81 6.56 17.76
CA LEU A 18 1.44 6.07 17.95
C LEU A 18 1.45 4.74 18.70
N VAL A 19 0.93 4.74 19.93
CA VAL A 19 0.69 3.53 20.73
C VAL A 19 -0.73 3.04 20.44
N LEU A 20 -0.85 1.87 19.81
CA LEU A 20 -2.14 1.21 19.58
C LEU A 20 -2.57 0.45 20.84
N THR A 21 -3.61 0.93 21.52
CA THR A 21 -4.29 0.21 22.59
C THR A 21 -5.37 -0.70 22.00
N ALA A 22 -5.18 -2.01 22.14
CA ALA A 22 -6.20 -3.01 21.82
C ALA A 22 -7.18 -3.15 22.99
N CYS A 23 -8.46 -2.87 22.76
CA CYS A 23 -9.54 -3.30 23.64
C CYS A 23 -10.30 -4.43 22.95
N ALA A 24 -10.10 -5.65 23.44
CA ALA A 24 -10.94 -6.80 23.11
C ALA A 24 -12.01 -6.99 24.21
N GLN A 25 -13.25 -7.22 23.79
CA GLN A 25 -14.14 -8.32 24.21
C GLN A 25 -15.62 -7.91 24.24
N SER A 26 -16.46 -8.80 23.71
CA SER A 26 -17.87 -8.99 24.08
C SER A 26 -18.41 -10.28 23.44
N PRO A 27 -19.49 -10.88 23.97
CA PRO A 27 -19.41 -12.19 24.62
C PRO A 27 -20.02 -13.36 23.81
N SER A 28 -19.63 -14.55 24.25
CA SER A 28 -20.22 -15.86 23.93
C SER A 28 -21.74 -15.89 24.09
N GLY A 29 -22.45 -16.16 23.01
CA GLY A 29 -23.84 -16.63 23.00
C GLY A 29 -23.93 -18.00 22.36
N GLU A 30 -24.09 -19.04 23.18
CA GLU A 30 -24.51 -20.37 22.73
C GLU A 30 -25.93 -20.29 22.16
N GLY A 31 -26.07 -20.47 20.84
CA GLY A 31 -27.35 -20.63 20.16
C GLY A 31 -27.42 -21.98 19.46
N ASN A 32 -28.37 -22.81 19.88
CA ASN A 32 -28.74 -24.11 19.29
C ASN A 32 -28.70 -24.09 17.74
N ARG A 33 -27.86 -24.92 17.12
CA ARG A 33 -27.88 -25.12 15.66
C ARG A 33 -28.95 -26.14 15.26
N ASN A 34 -29.80 -25.72 14.33
CA ASN A 34 -30.72 -26.58 13.59
C ASN A 34 -29.91 -27.47 12.61
N PRO A 35 -30.04 -28.81 12.62
CA PRO A 35 -29.18 -29.71 11.82
C PRO A 35 -29.41 -29.67 10.29
N ASN A 36 -30.35 -28.86 9.79
CA ASN A 36 -30.72 -28.80 8.36
C ASN A 36 -30.47 -27.46 7.67
N SER A 37 -29.58 -26.61 8.18
CA SER A 37 -29.10 -25.44 7.42
C SER A 37 -28.01 -25.86 6.43
N PRO A 38 -28.06 -25.45 5.14
CA PRO A 38 -26.91 -25.57 4.25
C PRO A 38 -25.72 -24.84 4.88
N LEU A 39 -24.53 -25.43 4.80
CA LEU A 39 -23.29 -24.73 5.12
C LEU A 39 -23.16 -23.54 4.16
N VAL A 40 -23.55 -22.35 4.60
CA VAL A 40 -23.07 -21.12 3.99
C VAL A 40 -21.57 -21.13 4.23
N ALA A 41 -20.79 -21.41 3.18
CA ALA A 41 -19.36 -21.21 3.20
C ALA A 41 -19.15 -19.75 3.65
N GLY A 42 -18.53 -19.56 4.81
CA GLY A 42 -18.03 -18.24 5.18
C GLY A 42 -17.10 -17.72 4.07
N PRO A 43 -16.87 -16.41 3.95
CA PRO A 43 -15.97 -15.86 2.95
C PRO A 43 -14.65 -16.63 3.02
N GLY A 44 -14.32 -17.32 1.93
CA GLY A 44 -13.19 -18.22 1.88
C GLY A 44 -11.93 -17.42 2.19
N THR A 45 -11.14 -17.84 3.18
CA THR A 45 -9.82 -17.24 3.37
C THR A 45 -9.01 -17.51 2.11
N GLY A 46 -8.60 -16.47 1.40
CA GLY A 46 -7.90 -16.61 0.13
C GLY A 46 -6.57 -17.35 0.26
N ALA A 47 -6.07 -17.83 -0.88
CA ALA A 47 -4.91 -18.72 -0.93
C ALA A 47 -3.63 -18.03 -0.40
N LYS A 48 -2.68 -18.84 0.07
CA LYS A 48 -1.33 -18.37 0.40
C LYS A 48 -0.68 -17.74 -0.84
N SER A 49 0.17 -16.75 -0.61
CA SER A 49 0.85 -16.00 -1.65
C SER A 49 2.36 -16.19 -1.58
N THR A 50 3.03 -16.36 -2.72
CA THR A 50 4.50 -16.33 -2.84
C THR A 50 5.08 -14.95 -2.50
N ALA A 51 4.26 -13.90 -2.56
CA ALA A 51 4.63 -12.52 -2.17
C ALA A 51 5.18 -12.43 -0.75
N ILE A 52 4.83 -13.37 0.15
CA ILE A 52 5.40 -13.39 1.51
C ILE A 52 6.93 -13.53 1.48
N GLY A 53 7.49 -14.14 0.44
CA GLY A 53 8.93 -14.26 0.23
C GLY A 53 9.60 -12.97 -0.20
N LEU A 54 8.85 -11.91 -0.57
CA LEU A 54 9.40 -10.57 -0.77
C LEU A 54 9.72 -9.87 0.56
N VAL A 55 9.13 -10.28 1.68
CA VAL A 55 9.36 -9.67 2.99
C VAL A 55 10.77 -10.00 3.47
N ASN A 56 11.69 -9.04 3.33
CA ASN A 56 13.09 -9.18 3.73
C ASN A 56 13.82 -7.82 3.68
N LEU A 57 15.12 -7.85 3.98
CA LEU A 57 16.07 -6.81 3.64
C LEU A 57 16.89 -7.27 2.43
N TRP A 58 16.75 -6.58 1.30
CA TRP A 58 17.35 -6.96 0.02
C TRP A 58 18.43 -6.00 -0.41
N ARG A 59 19.55 -6.53 -0.89
CA ARG A 59 20.51 -5.76 -1.69
C ARG A 59 19.95 -5.55 -3.09
N VAL A 60 19.94 -4.30 -3.55
CA VAL A 60 19.42 -3.91 -4.87
C VAL A 60 20.56 -3.83 -5.87
N SER A 61 20.35 -4.34 -7.08
CA SER A 61 21.29 -4.22 -8.19
C SER A 61 20.57 -4.07 -9.53
N GLY A 62 21.24 -3.47 -10.51
CA GLY A 62 20.69 -3.28 -11.87
C GLY A 62 19.59 -2.21 -11.99
N ALA A 63 19.22 -1.58 -10.88
CA ALA A 63 18.26 -0.47 -10.86
C ALA A 63 18.89 0.83 -11.34
N GLU A 64 18.20 1.53 -12.24
CA GLU A 64 18.65 2.81 -12.77
C GLU A 64 18.78 3.86 -11.64
N GLY A 65 19.97 4.45 -11.53
CA GLY A 65 20.26 5.49 -10.55
C GLY A 65 20.59 4.99 -9.14
N GLU A 66 20.69 3.68 -8.93
CA GLU A 66 21.13 3.12 -7.65
C GLU A 66 22.62 2.81 -7.65
N GLU A 67 23.26 3.15 -6.53
CA GLU A 67 24.65 2.80 -6.26
C GLU A 67 24.75 1.36 -5.75
N THR A 68 25.97 0.84 -5.66
CA THR A 68 26.19 -0.51 -5.14
C THR A 68 25.56 -0.67 -3.77
N ASP A 69 25.76 0.28 -2.86
CA ASP A 69 25.33 0.21 -1.45
C ASP A 69 23.87 0.63 -1.22
N THR A 70 22.97 -0.02 -1.96
CA THR A 70 21.52 0.22 -1.88
C THR A 70 20.78 -0.99 -1.31
N TRP A 71 19.99 -0.77 -0.26
CA TRP A 71 19.15 -1.82 0.32
C TRP A 71 17.67 -1.46 0.32
N LEU A 72 16.83 -2.40 -0.14
CA LEU A 72 15.38 -2.31 -0.07
C LEU A 72 14.87 -3.23 1.04
N ARG A 73 14.39 -2.64 2.12
CA ARG A 73 13.63 -3.35 3.16
C ARG A 73 12.16 -3.36 2.77
N LEU A 74 11.59 -4.55 2.59
CA LEU A 74 10.16 -4.74 2.34
C LEU A 74 9.49 -5.28 3.60
N ASP A 75 8.89 -4.39 4.38
CA ASP A 75 7.98 -4.72 5.49
C ASP A 75 6.53 -4.80 4.98
N VAL A 76 5.51 -5.05 5.78
CA VAL A 76 4.11 -4.94 5.28
C VAL A 76 3.33 -3.93 6.10
N PRO A 77 2.69 -2.92 5.48
CA PRO A 77 2.61 -2.64 4.03
C PRO A 77 3.71 -1.70 3.49
N GLU A 78 4.76 -1.45 4.27
CA GLU A 78 5.72 -0.38 4.01
C GLU A 78 7.05 -0.88 3.44
N PHE A 79 7.73 -0.05 2.66
CA PHE A 79 9.12 -0.28 2.29
C PHE A 79 10.01 0.85 2.77
N GLN A 80 11.28 0.53 2.93
CA GLN A 80 12.35 1.50 3.12
C GLN A 80 13.47 1.23 2.10
N LEU A 81 13.84 2.24 1.32
CA LEU A 81 15.00 2.21 0.45
C LEU A 81 16.14 3.01 1.10
N TRP A 82 17.20 2.30 1.46
CA TRP A 82 18.39 2.82 2.09
C TRP A 82 19.42 3.17 1.03
N ARG A 83 19.93 4.40 1.12
CA ARG A 83 20.97 4.97 0.28
C ARG A 83 21.93 5.78 1.16
N ASP A 84 23.05 6.21 0.59
CA ASP A 84 24.01 7.08 1.29
C ASP A 84 23.38 8.40 1.79
N CYS A 85 22.36 8.90 1.09
CA CYS A 85 21.66 10.12 1.48
C CYS A 85 20.73 9.93 2.70
N GLY A 86 20.46 8.69 3.13
CA GLY A 86 19.46 8.37 4.14
C GLY A 86 18.43 7.34 3.63
N MET A 87 17.17 7.53 4.01
CA MET A 87 16.12 6.56 3.74
C MET A 87 14.93 7.18 3.03
N ILE A 88 14.45 6.53 1.98
CA ILE A 88 13.17 6.83 1.33
C ILE A 88 12.16 5.78 1.77
N GLU A 89 10.96 6.22 2.15
CA GLU A 89 9.90 5.37 2.65
C GLU A 89 8.69 5.44 1.72
N GLY A 90 7.96 4.33 1.66
CA GLY A 90 6.74 4.25 0.90
C GLY A 90 5.92 3.04 1.28
N SER A 91 4.81 2.87 0.57
CA SER A 91 3.98 1.67 0.71
C SER A 91 4.10 0.81 -0.53
N TRP A 92 3.96 -0.49 -0.34
CA TRP A 92 3.90 -1.46 -1.42
C TRP A 92 2.81 -2.50 -1.18
N ARG A 93 2.41 -3.15 -2.26
CA ARG A 93 1.46 -4.26 -2.28
C ARG A 93 1.90 -5.27 -3.33
N ALA A 94 1.51 -6.52 -3.14
CA ALA A 94 1.73 -7.55 -4.14
C ALA A 94 0.61 -8.61 -4.14
N THR A 95 0.45 -9.25 -5.29
CA THR A 95 -0.28 -10.51 -5.47
C THR A 95 0.74 -11.59 -5.87
N GLU A 96 0.32 -12.74 -6.41
CA GLU A 96 1.26 -13.73 -6.98
C GLU A 96 2.09 -13.17 -8.14
N ARG A 97 1.57 -12.17 -8.86
CA ARG A 97 2.20 -11.67 -10.09
C ARG A 97 2.30 -10.16 -10.18
N LEU A 98 1.44 -9.44 -9.45
CA LEU A 98 1.48 -7.99 -9.40
C LEU A 98 2.36 -7.52 -8.27
N PHE A 99 3.11 -6.46 -8.53
CA PHE A 99 3.82 -5.67 -7.53
C PHE A 99 3.50 -4.20 -7.77
N LEU A 100 3.33 -3.45 -6.69
CA LEU A 100 3.07 -2.03 -6.74
C LEU A 100 3.73 -1.35 -5.57
N ALA A 101 4.45 -0.25 -5.80
CA ALA A 101 5.06 0.56 -4.76
C ALA A 101 4.93 2.05 -5.07
N SER A 102 4.86 2.89 -4.04
CA SER A 102 4.87 4.36 -4.15
C SER A 102 5.52 5.01 -2.95
N THR A 103 6.34 6.05 -3.19
CA THR A 103 6.96 6.81 -2.10
C THR A 103 5.97 7.75 -1.41
N TYR A 104 6.16 7.96 -0.11
CA TYR A 104 5.46 9.01 0.65
C TYR A 104 6.32 9.66 1.73
N GLY A 105 7.49 9.11 2.05
CA GLY A 105 8.37 9.55 3.12
C GLY A 105 9.83 9.59 2.67
N ALA A 106 10.65 10.43 3.30
CA ALA A 106 12.10 10.43 3.14
C ALA A 106 12.78 11.12 4.33
N SER A 107 14.05 10.80 4.54
CA SER A 107 14.86 11.34 5.64
C SER A 107 16.30 11.60 5.19
N GLY A 108 17.04 12.35 6.01
CA GLY A 108 18.43 12.71 5.72
C GLY A 108 18.56 13.65 4.52
N GLU A 109 19.67 13.50 3.81
CA GLU A 109 19.98 14.23 2.57
C GLU A 109 19.16 13.73 1.37
N CYS A 110 18.39 12.64 1.51
CA CYS A 110 17.46 12.21 0.45
C CYS A 110 16.31 13.20 0.24
N VAL A 111 16.07 14.11 1.18
CA VAL A 111 15.09 15.19 1.04
C VAL A 111 15.72 16.35 0.26
N THR A 112 15.55 16.31 -1.06
CA THR A 112 16.07 17.35 -1.95
C THR A 112 15.00 18.38 -2.29
N GLY A 113 15.11 19.59 -1.75
CA GLY A 113 14.18 20.69 -2.04
C GLY A 113 12.80 20.51 -1.41
N GLU A 114 11.76 21.01 -2.08
CA GLU A 114 10.38 21.01 -1.58
C GLU A 114 9.56 19.80 -2.04
N THR A 115 10.09 19.02 -2.98
CA THR A 115 9.38 17.86 -3.55
C THR A 115 9.87 16.56 -2.94
N MET A 116 8.94 15.66 -2.64
CA MET A 116 9.28 14.31 -2.20
C MET A 116 10.10 13.57 -3.27
N PRO A 117 11.19 12.88 -2.88
CA PRO A 117 11.94 12.07 -3.81
C PRO A 117 11.05 10.93 -4.34
N ARG A 118 11.16 10.68 -5.64
CA ARG A 118 10.55 9.52 -6.30
C ARG A 118 11.60 8.46 -6.51
N VAL A 119 11.19 7.20 -6.40
CA VAL A 119 12.02 6.05 -6.77
C VAL A 119 11.46 5.49 -8.08
N ALA A 120 11.82 6.14 -9.19
CA ALA A 120 11.19 5.91 -10.48
C ALA A 120 11.28 4.45 -10.96
N TRP A 121 12.41 3.78 -10.74
CA TRP A 121 12.56 2.36 -11.08
C TRP A 121 11.62 1.49 -10.24
N LEU A 122 11.51 1.71 -8.93
CA LEU A 122 10.64 0.91 -8.07
C LEU A 122 9.17 1.17 -8.38
N GLU A 123 8.86 2.40 -8.76
CA GLU A 123 7.55 2.80 -9.25
C GLU A 123 7.27 2.31 -10.68
N SER A 124 8.24 1.85 -11.46
CA SER A 124 7.96 1.24 -12.78
C SER A 124 7.65 -0.25 -12.69
N VAL A 125 8.00 -0.89 -11.56
CA VAL A 125 7.75 -2.32 -11.32
C VAL A 125 6.25 -2.61 -11.33
N THR A 126 5.89 -3.67 -12.07
CA THR A 126 4.52 -4.20 -12.13
C THR A 126 4.44 -5.68 -11.77
N GLY A 127 5.58 -6.38 -11.77
CA GLY A 127 5.64 -7.79 -11.41
C GLY A 127 7.02 -8.20 -10.91
N TYR A 128 7.11 -9.46 -10.51
CA TYR A 128 8.32 -10.03 -9.94
C TYR A 128 8.36 -11.54 -10.19
N ARG A 129 9.56 -12.13 -10.14
CA ARG A 129 9.76 -13.57 -10.24
C ARG A 129 10.95 -14.02 -9.41
N ALA A 130 10.90 -15.26 -8.91
CA ALA A 130 11.99 -15.84 -8.15
C ALA A 130 13.25 -15.99 -9.03
N ALA A 131 14.41 -15.66 -8.47
CA ALA A 131 15.70 -15.76 -9.13
C ALA A 131 16.76 -16.20 -8.11
N GLY A 132 17.11 -17.50 -8.11
CA GLY A 132 17.96 -18.08 -7.08
C GLY A 132 17.34 -17.94 -5.69
N ASP A 133 18.10 -17.40 -4.74
CA ASP A 133 17.63 -17.09 -3.38
C ASP A 133 17.01 -15.68 -3.26
N GLY A 134 16.78 -15.01 -4.39
CA GLY A 134 16.27 -13.64 -4.47
C GLY A 134 15.16 -13.47 -5.51
N TRP A 135 15.03 -12.24 -6.02
CA TRP A 135 13.95 -11.85 -6.90
C TRP A 135 14.42 -10.95 -8.04
N GLU A 136 13.85 -11.13 -9.21
CA GLU A 136 13.91 -10.13 -10.28
C GLU A 136 12.59 -9.35 -10.29
N LEU A 137 12.68 -8.03 -10.31
CA LEU A 137 11.55 -7.12 -10.45
C LEU A 137 11.44 -6.67 -11.91
N ASN A 138 10.24 -6.67 -12.47
CA ASN A 138 10.01 -6.36 -13.87
C ASN A 138 8.98 -5.26 -14.10
N ASP A 139 9.19 -4.50 -15.19
CA ASP A 139 8.23 -3.52 -15.67
C ASP A 139 7.05 -4.18 -16.41
N ALA A 140 6.13 -3.36 -16.93
CA ALA A 140 4.96 -3.81 -17.68
C ALA A 140 5.30 -4.52 -19.01
N ASN A 141 6.50 -4.30 -19.55
CA ASN A 141 6.98 -4.95 -20.77
C ASN A 141 7.72 -6.27 -20.47
N GLY A 142 7.88 -6.62 -19.18
CA GLY A 142 8.62 -7.79 -18.73
C GLY A 142 10.14 -7.58 -18.67
N ALA A 143 10.64 -6.36 -18.90
CA ALA A 143 12.04 -6.04 -18.74
C ALA A 143 12.42 -6.04 -17.25
N VAL A 144 13.59 -6.60 -16.93
CA VAL A 144 14.11 -6.60 -15.55
C VAL A 144 14.55 -5.19 -15.21
N VAL A 145 13.96 -4.63 -14.15
CA VAL A 145 14.25 -3.29 -13.63
C VAL A 145 15.24 -3.34 -12.48
N ALA A 146 15.18 -4.38 -11.65
CA ALA A 146 16.09 -4.56 -10.53
C ALA A 146 16.19 -6.04 -10.15
N THR A 147 17.32 -6.42 -9.56
CA THR A 147 17.51 -7.72 -8.92
C THR A 147 17.72 -7.51 -7.42
N LEU A 148 17.01 -8.31 -6.62
CA LEU A 148 17.04 -8.35 -5.17
C LEU A 148 17.80 -9.60 -4.73
N THR A 149 18.84 -9.44 -3.92
CA THR A 149 19.65 -10.54 -3.39
C THR A 149 19.86 -10.43 -1.89
N LEU A 150 20.14 -11.56 -1.24
CA LEU A 150 20.53 -11.59 0.17
C LEU A 150 22.00 -11.21 0.30
N ASP A 151 22.27 -9.98 0.70
CA ASP A 151 23.64 -9.51 0.93
C ASP A 151 23.68 -8.42 2.00
N GLY A 152 24.00 -8.82 3.23
CA GLY A 152 24.20 -7.92 4.36
C GLY A 152 23.02 -6.99 4.66
N GLY A 153 23.35 -5.84 5.22
CA GLY A 153 22.42 -4.76 5.51
C GLY A 153 23.14 -3.41 5.45
N PRO A 154 22.39 -2.30 5.40
CA PRO A 154 22.97 -0.97 5.30
C PRO A 154 23.72 -0.60 6.57
N ASP A 155 24.67 0.32 6.45
CA ASP A 155 25.32 0.92 7.61
C ASP A 155 24.29 1.64 8.49
N PRO A 156 24.33 1.50 9.82
CA PRO A 156 23.37 2.13 10.70
C PRO A 156 23.45 3.67 10.67
N ILE A 157 22.31 4.32 10.44
CA ILE A 157 22.18 5.76 10.68
C ILE A 157 22.00 5.96 12.20
N PRO A 158 22.83 6.78 12.89
CA PRO A 158 22.81 6.89 14.36
C PRO A 158 21.47 7.29 14.98
N THR A 159 20.64 8.04 14.24
CA THR A 159 19.31 8.50 14.67
C THR A 159 18.20 7.52 14.28
N ALA A 160 18.47 6.56 13.41
CA ALA A 160 17.50 5.56 12.99
C ALA A 160 17.46 4.41 14.01
N ALA A 161 16.28 3.80 14.16
CA ALA A 161 16.14 2.64 15.01
C ALA A 161 16.89 1.44 14.39
N LYS A 162 17.60 0.69 15.24
CA LYS A 162 18.44 -0.44 14.81
C LYS A 162 17.68 -1.49 14.00
N PHE A 163 16.41 -1.73 14.31
CA PHE A 163 15.62 -2.76 13.61
C PHE A 163 15.44 -2.48 12.11
N TYR A 164 15.66 -1.25 11.64
CA TYR A 164 15.58 -0.95 10.22
C TYR A 164 16.76 -1.51 9.41
N THR A 165 17.89 -1.82 10.05
CA THR A 165 19.03 -2.49 9.40
C THR A 165 18.94 -4.01 9.52
N GLU A 166 17.79 -4.55 9.94
CA GLU A 166 17.54 -5.97 10.14
C GLU A 166 16.35 -6.42 9.26
N PRO A 167 16.35 -7.66 8.75
CA PRO A 167 15.20 -8.23 8.07
C PRO A 167 13.93 -8.17 8.93
N PRO A 168 12.76 -7.83 8.37
CA PRO A 168 11.49 -7.87 9.10
C PRO A 168 11.18 -9.28 9.62
N VAL A 169 10.63 -9.37 10.84
CA VAL A 169 10.13 -10.63 11.39
C VAL A 169 8.76 -10.94 10.79
N ILE A 170 8.66 -12.04 10.05
CA ILE A 170 7.41 -12.43 9.37
C ILE A 170 6.32 -12.84 10.38
N THR A 171 5.28 -12.01 10.52
CA THR A 171 4.12 -12.25 11.40
C THR A 171 2.93 -12.86 10.65
N GLU A 172 1.93 -13.36 11.38
CA GLU A 172 0.67 -13.83 10.75
C GLU A 172 -0.15 -12.68 10.16
N THR A 173 -0.05 -11.47 10.71
CA THR A 173 -0.68 -10.28 10.13
C THR A 173 -0.14 -10.01 8.73
N MET A 174 1.18 -10.06 8.55
CA MET A 174 1.83 -9.91 7.23
C MET A 174 1.38 -11.00 6.26
N ARG A 175 1.32 -12.27 6.72
CA ARG A 175 0.82 -13.38 5.90
C ARG A 175 -0.63 -13.14 5.48
N LYS A 176 -1.49 -12.68 6.38
CA LYS A 176 -2.89 -12.37 6.09
C LYS A 176 -3.01 -11.24 5.07
N GLU A 177 -2.23 -10.18 5.23
CA GLU A 177 -2.22 -9.05 4.31
C GLU A 177 -1.75 -9.42 2.91
N LEU A 178 -0.77 -10.31 2.77
CA LEU A 178 -0.24 -10.71 1.47
C LEU A 178 -0.99 -11.89 0.81
N ARG A 179 -1.99 -12.50 1.48
CA ARG A 179 -2.81 -13.56 0.85
C ARG A 179 -3.46 -13.07 -0.44
N GLN A 180 -3.71 -14.02 -1.34
CA GLN A 180 -4.55 -13.76 -2.49
C GLN A 180 -5.96 -13.40 -2.02
N PRO A 181 -6.67 -12.49 -2.70
CA PRO A 181 -8.07 -12.26 -2.37
C PRO A 181 -8.90 -13.53 -2.65
N ALA A 182 -10.05 -13.63 -1.99
CA ALA A 182 -11.04 -14.64 -2.31
C ALA A 182 -11.51 -14.49 -3.76
N PRO A 183 -11.97 -15.58 -4.41
CA PRO A 183 -12.59 -15.48 -5.72
C PRO A 183 -13.76 -14.51 -5.71
N LEU A 184 -13.98 -13.81 -6.83
CA LEU A 184 -15.11 -12.91 -6.97
C LEU A 184 -16.45 -13.65 -6.79
N PRO A 185 -17.47 -12.99 -6.19
CA PRO A 185 -18.82 -13.51 -6.18
C PRO A 185 -19.35 -13.75 -7.61
N ALA A 186 -20.22 -14.75 -7.80
CA ALA A 186 -20.85 -14.97 -9.10
C ALA A 186 -21.76 -13.79 -9.49
N GLY A 187 -21.83 -13.48 -10.80
CA GLY A 187 -22.75 -12.47 -11.34
C GLY A 187 -22.27 -11.01 -11.24
N VAL A 188 -21.02 -10.77 -10.81
CA VAL A 188 -20.39 -9.44 -10.86
C VAL A 188 -19.44 -9.35 -12.05
N THR A 189 -19.23 -8.15 -12.59
CA THR A 189 -18.24 -7.92 -13.65
C THR A 189 -16.93 -7.45 -13.01
N PRO A 190 -15.79 -8.11 -13.26
CA PRO A 190 -14.50 -7.62 -12.80
C PRO A 190 -14.22 -6.19 -13.27
N ALA A 191 -13.62 -5.37 -12.41
CA ALA A 191 -13.16 -4.06 -12.84
C ALA A 191 -11.84 -4.21 -13.63
N THR A 192 -11.73 -3.47 -14.74
CA THR A 192 -10.53 -3.40 -15.58
C THR A 192 -9.87 -2.03 -15.41
N PRO A 193 -8.58 -1.86 -15.74
CA PRO A 193 -7.95 -0.55 -15.68
C PRO A 193 -8.69 0.55 -16.46
N GLU A 194 -9.26 0.20 -17.61
CA GLU A 194 -10.01 1.12 -18.47
C GLU A 194 -11.31 1.56 -17.81
N ASN A 195 -12.06 0.61 -17.23
CA ASN A 195 -13.34 0.92 -16.62
C ASN A 195 -13.21 1.51 -15.21
N LEU A 196 -12.09 1.32 -14.51
CA LEU A 196 -11.79 1.99 -13.24
C LEU A 196 -11.42 3.44 -13.43
N SER A 197 -10.78 3.79 -14.54
CA SER A 197 -10.31 5.14 -14.80
C SER A 197 -11.47 6.15 -14.80
N GLY A 198 -11.26 7.27 -14.10
CA GLY A 198 -12.26 8.33 -13.93
C GLY A 198 -12.49 8.74 -12.48
N ARG A 199 -13.44 9.65 -12.31
CA ARG A 199 -13.90 10.14 -11.00
C ARG A 199 -15.10 9.32 -10.55
N TRP A 200 -15.10 8.96 -9.27
CA TRP A 200 -16.14 8.18 -8.63
C TRP A 200 -16.54 8.83 -7.30
N VAL A 201 -17.83 8.85 -7.03
CA VAL A 201 -18.43 9.43 -5.82
C VAL A 201 -19.31 8.39 -5.12
N PRO A 202 -19.47 8.41 -3.79
CA PRO A 202 -20.32 7.46 -3.07
C PRO A 202 -21.79 7.49 -3.53
N VAL A 203 -22.36 6.33 -3.84
CA VAL A 203 -23.78 6.19 -4.26
C VAL A 203 -24.75 6.72 -3.21
N ALA A 204 -24.40 6.56 -1.95
CA ALA A 204 -25.22 6.97 -0.82
C ALA A 204 -24.40 7.88 0.10
N ASN A 205 -23.95 9.03 -0.39
CA ASN A 205 -23.49 10.16 0.42
C ASN A 205 -23.25 11.41 -0.44
N SER A 206 -24.31 12.18 -0.72
CA SER A 206 -24.22 13.54 -1.28
C SER A 206 -23.77 14.56 -0.22
N ALA A 207 -22.82 14.18 0.63
CA ALA A 207 -22.29 15.05 1.67
C ALA A 207 -21.72 16.31 1.00
N LYS A 208 -21.97 17.48 1.60
CA LYS A 208 -21.39 18.76 1.11
C LYS A 208 -19.87 18.77 1.07
N THR A 209 -19.24 17.75 1.65
CA THR A 209 -17.79 17.61 1.79
C THR A 209 -17.12 17.04 0.53
N ASP A 210 -17.88 16.68 -0.51
CA ASP A 210 -17.37 16.15 -1.79
C ASP A 210 -16.45 14.92 -1.63
N PRO A 211 -16.90 13.84 -0.96
CA PRO A 211 -16.12 12.61 -0.88
C PRO A 211 -15.99 11.96 -2.26
N HIS A 212 -14.78 11.58 -2.67
CA HIS A 212 -14.53 11.06 -4.02
C HIS A 212 -13.21 10.28 -4.13
N VAL A 213 -13.05 9.57 -5.25
CA VAL A 213 -11.76 9.08 -5.75
C VAL A 213 -11.65 9.38 -7.25
N ILE A 214 -10.45 9.70 -7.70
CA ILE A 214 -10.08 9.83 -9.11
C ILE A 214 -9.00 8.80 -9.38
N PHE A 215 -9.32 7.78 -10.18
CA PHE A 215 -8.34 6.86 -10.74
C PHE A 215 -7.85 7.44 -12.07
N LYS A 216 -6.59 7.88 -12.11
CA LYS A 216 -5.98 8.39 -13.33
C LYS A 216 -5.53 7.22 -14.22
N PRO A 217 -5.62 7.36 -15.55
CA PRO A 217 -4.90 6.49 -16.47
C PRO A 217 -3.42 6.45 -16.09
N ALA A 218 -2.76 5.31 -16.29
CA ALA A 218 -1.38 5.03 -15.85
C ALA A 218 -1.16 4.83 -14.33
N GLY A 219 -2.22 4.51 -13.57
CA GLY A 219 -2.05 3.82 -12.28
C GLY A 219 -1.76 4.71 -11.07
N THR A 220 -2.22 5.97 -11.07
CA THR A 220 -2.24 6.82 -9.87
C THR A 220 -3.66 7.14 -9.45
N TRP A 221 -3.90 7.31 -8.14
CA TRP A 221 -5.20 7.72 -7.62
C TRP A 221 -5.04 8.84 -6.60
N THR A 222 -6.07 9.69 -6.53
CA THR A 222 -6.26 10.70 -5.49
C THR A 222 -7.69 10.62 -5.00
N GLY A 223 -7.94 10.87 -3.73
CA GLY A 223 -9.27 10.87 -3.17
C GLY A 223 -9.39 11.79 -1.97
N SER A 224 -10.63 11.99 -1.55
CA SER A 224 -11.00 12.80 -0.40
C SER A 224 -12.15 12.12 0.31
N ASP A 225 -12.14 12.11 1.65
CA ASP A 225 -13.37 11.92 2.44
C ASP A 225 -14.06 13.28 2.72
N GLY A 226 -13.45 14.37 2.27
CA GLY A 226 -13.90 15.75 2.46
C GLY A 226 -13.16 16.51 3.56
N CYS A 227 -12.38 15.82 4.39
CA CYS A 227 -11.55 16.42 5.43
C CYS A 227 -10.10 15.94 5.38
N ASN A 228 -9.89 14.72 4.89
CA ASN A 228 -8.61 14.11 4.64
C ASN A 228 -8.51 13.74 3.16
N GLY A 229 -7.38 14.06 2.58
CA GLY A 229 -6.98 13.54 1.28
C GLY A 229 -6.33 12.16 1.43
N GLY A 230 -6.37 11.39 0.36
CA GLY A 230 -5.51 10.23 0.18
C GLY A 230 -5.02 10.16 -1.26
N GLN A 231 -3.87 9.52 -1.44
CA GLN A 231 -3.27 9.36 -2.74
C GLN A 231 -2.34 8.16 -2.74
N GLY A 232 -2.08 7.65 -3.94
CA GLY A 232 -1.13 6.58 -4.15
C GLY A 232 -1.16 6.08 -5.58
N ARG A 233 -0.72 4.85 -5.75
CA ARG A 233 -0.77 4.13 -7.01
C ARG A 233 -1.82 3.04 -6.95
N TRP A 234 -2.28 2.62 -8.11
CA TRP A 234 -3.19 1.49 -8.23
C TRP A 234 -2.84 0.64 -9.47
N ALA A 235 -3.18 -0.64 -9.39
CA ALA A 235 -3.12 -1.58 -10.50
C ALA A 235 -4.25 -2.59 -10.38
N ALA A 236 -4.84 -2.97 -11.51
CA ALA A 236 -5.83 -4.04 -11.59
C ALA A 236 -5.36 -5.10 -12.58
N ASP A 237 -5.64 -6.37 -12.31
CA ASP A 237 -5.28 -7.49 -13.19
C ASP A 237 -6.27 -7.73 -14.33
N GLY A 238 -7.39 -6.99 -14.36
CA GLY A 238 -8.49 -7.19 -15.31
C GLY A 238 -9.45 -8.31 -14.93
N GLU A 239 -9.09 -9.14 -13.95
CA GLU A 239 -9.90 -10.23 -13.38
C GLU A 239 -10.49 -9.83 -12.01
N GLY A 240 -10.32 -8.55 -11.64
CA GLY A 240 -10.96 -7.89 -10.52
C GLY A 240 -10.10 -7.81 -9.27
N THR A 241 -8.87 -8.32 -9.28
CA THR A 241 -7.91 -8.01 -8.21
C THR A 241 -7.49 -6.55 -8.34
N LEU A 242 -7.48 -5.85 -7.22
CA LEU A 242 -7.00 -4.48 -7.12
C LEU A 242 -5.84 -4.41 -6.13
N LEU A 243 -4.75 -3.76 -6.54
CA LEU A 243 -3.73 -3.25 -5.64
C LEU A 243 -3.86 -1.74 -5.58
N ALA A 244 -3.81 -1.20 -4.35
CA ALA A 244 -3.67 0.23 -4.13
C ALA A 244 -2.63 0.46 -3.02
N THR A 245 -1.68 1.34 -3.30
CA THR A 245 -0.82 1.91 -2.27
C THR A 245 -1.48 3.16 -1.69
N SER A 246 -1.06 3.53 -0.49
CA SER A 246 -1.53 4.74 0.19
C SER A 246 -0.36 5.42 0.89
N GLY A 247 -0.30 6.75 0.78
CA GLY A 247 0.63 7.57 1.54
C GLY A 247 0.12 7.93 2.93
N ALA A 248 0.91 8.73 3.65
CA ALA A 248 0.48 9.35 4.90
C ALA A 248 -0.78 10.22 4.69
N SER A 249 -1.71 10.16 5.64
CA SER A 249 -2.90 11.00 5.66
C SER A 249 -3.12 11.58 7.06
N THR A 250 -3.88 12.68 7.12
CA THR A 250 -4.45 13.16 8.38
C THR A 250 -5.63 12.27 8.79
N LEU A 251 -5.96 12.26 10.08
CA LEU A 251 -7.10 11.51 10.64
C LEU A 251 -8.13 12.48 11.25
N ILE A 252 -8.57 13.46 10.46
CA ILE A 252 -9.57 14.46 10.86
C ILE A 252 -10.96 13.85 10.64
N GLY A 253 -11.73 13.64 11.70
CA GLY A 253 -13.07 13.06 11.57
C GLY A 253 -14.07 14.03 10.92
N CYS A 254 -14.88 13.54 9.98
CA CYS A 254 -16.06 14.22 9.49
C CYS A 254 -17.10 13.28 8.87
N GLU A 255 -18.24 13.85 8.47
CA GLU A 255 -19.43 13.14 7.99
C GLU A 255 -19.29 12.53 6.58
N GLY A 256 -18.23 12.87 5.85
CA GLY A 256 -18.03 12.37 4.50
C GLY A 256 -17.66 10.89 4.48
N ALA A 257 -18.02 10.20 3.39
CA ALA A 257 -17.70 8.80 3.24
C ALA A 257 -16.18 8.59 3.20
N PRO A 258 -15.63 7.55 3.86
CA PRO A 258 -14.18 7.35 3.98
C PRO A 258 -13.58 6.73 2.71
N VAL A 259 -13.77 7.38 1.55
CA VAL A 259 -13.38 6.87 0.23
C VAL A 259 -11.89 6.53 0.14
N PRO A 260 -10.94 7.39 0.60
CA PRO A 260 -9.52 7.03 0.59
C PRO A 260 -9.21 5.74 1.35
N SER A 261 -9.88 5.52 2.50
CA SER A 261 -9.72 4.30 3.30
C SER A 261 -10.29 3.08 2.59
N TRP A 262 -11.41 3.20 1.85
CA TRP A 262 -11.93 2.12 1.02
C TRP A 262 -10.92 1.72 -0.06
N VAL A 263 -10.32 2.69 -0.75
CA VAL A 263 -9.33 2.43 -1.81
C VAL A 263 -8.09 1.76 -1.24
N ALA A 264 -7.54 2.26 -0.12
CA ALA A 264 -6.33 1.73 0.50
C ALA A 264 -6.47 0.28 1.04
N GLN A 265 -7.70 -0.12 1.40
CA GLN A 265 -8.03 -1.44 1.94
C GLN A 265 -8.53 -2.42 0.87
N ALA A 266 -9.02 -1.91 -0.27
CA ALA A 266 -9.58 -2.73 -1.31
C ALA A 266 -8.54 -3.72 -1.86
N ARG A 267 -9.00 -4.95 -2.07
CA ARG A 267 -8.23 -6.02 -2.72
C ARG A 267 -8.93 -6.56 -3.94
N LEU A 268 -10.21 -6.25 -4.08
CA LEU A 268 -11.01 -6.55 -5.24
C LEU A 268 -11.79 -5.31 -5.66
N ALA A 269 -12.00 -5.16 -6.96
CA ALA A 269 -12.86 -4.14 -7.53
C ALA A 269 -13.76 -4.77 -8.62
N VAL A 270 -15.04 -4.45 -8.56
CA VAL A 270 -16.03 -4.95 -9.52
C VAL A 270 -16.97 -3.84 -9.97
N ILE A 271 -17.47 -3.96 -11.19
CA ILE A 271 -18.55 -3.14 -11.72
C ILE A 271 -19.86 -3.94 -11.61
N ASP A 272 -20.83 -3.35 -10.92
CA ASP A 272 -22.14 -3.93 -10.66
C ASP A 272 -23.20 -2.90 -11.05
N ASN A 273 -23.92 -3.14 -12.15
CA ASN A 273 -24.93 -2.22 -12.69
C ASN A 273 -24.41 -0.78 -12.89
N GLY A 274 -23.16 -0.64 -13.32
CA GLY A 274 -22.51 0.66 -13.55
C GLY A 274 -21.87 1.30 -12.31
N ALA A 275 -22.11 0.77 -11.11
CA ALA A 275 -21.45 1.20 -9.88
C ALA A 275 -20.15 0.42 -9.64
N LEU A 276 -19.11 1.12 -9.18
CA LEU A 276 -17.88 0.52 -8.68
C LEU A 276 -18.10 0.05 -7.24
N ARG A 277 -17.81 -1.22 -6.96
CA ARG A 277 -17.75 -1.76 -5.62
C ARG A 277 -16.31 -2.10 -5.28
N LEU A 278 -15.85 -1.58 -4.14
CA LEU A 278 -14.56 -1.90 -3.57
C LEU A 278 -14.77 -2.95 -2.48
N LEU A 279 -14.04 -4.07 -2.55
CA LEU A 279 -14.18 -5.17 -1.61
C LEU A 279 -12.84 -5.47 -0.93
N ASP A 280 -12.90 -5.97 0.30
CA ASP A 280 -11.74 -6.47 1.03
C ASP A 280 -11.23 -7.81 0.44
N ALA A 281 -10.16 -8.35 1.04
CA ALA A 281 -9.59 -9.64 0.60
C ALA A 281 -10.55 -10.84 0.76
N GLY A 282 -11.58 -10.73 1.60
CA GLY A 282 -12.60 -11.76 1.80
C GLY A 282 -13.83 -11.60 0.90
N GLY A 283 -13.90 -10.53 0.11
CA GLY A 283 -15.05 -10.19 -0.74
C GLY A 283 -16.14 -9.38 -0.02
N SER A 284 -15.91 -8.90 1.20
CA SER A 284 -16.84 -8.01 1.90
C SER A 284 -16.80 -6.62 1.28
N GLU A 285 -17.95 -5.99 1.08
CA GLU A 285 -18.04 -4.64 0.53
C GLU A 285 -17.50 -3.60 1.52
N LEU A 286 -16.47 -2.86 1.09
CA LEU A 286 -15.93 -1.71 1.80
C LEU A 286 -16.71 -0.44 1.47
N GLY A 287 -17.04 -0.27 0.18
CA GLY A 287 -17.79 0.88 -0.30
C GLY A 287 -18.29 0.70 -1.73
N ARG A 288 -19.29 1.52 -2.07
CA ARG A 288 -19.93 1.55 -3.39
C ARG A 288 -19.96 2.98 -3.93
N LEU A 289 -19.52 3.13 -5.16
CA LEU A 289 -19.32 4.40 -5.83
C LEU A 289 -20.03 4.40 -7.19
N GLU A 290 -20.59 5.54 -7.59
CA GLU A 290 -21.08 5.81 -8.94
C GLU A 290 -20.13 6.74 -9.68
N ARG A 291 -20.22 6.70 -11.00
CA ARG A 291 -19.43 7.56 -11.87
C ARG A 291 -20.02 8.97 -11.88
N ASP A 292 -19.16 9.96 -11.70
CA ASP A 292 -19.48 11.40 -11.83
C ASP A 292 -19.39 11.83 -13.30
#